data_AF-A0A2H0MHT3-F1
#
_entry.id   AF-A0A2H0MHT3-F1
#
_cell.length_a   1.000
_cell.length_b   1.000
_cell.length_c   1.000
_cell.angle_alpha   90.00
_cell.angle_beta   90.00
_cell.angle_gamma   90.00
#
_symmetry.space_group_name_H-M   'P 1'
#
loop_
_entity.id
_entity.type
_entity.pdbx_description
1 polymer ?
#
loop_
_entity_poly.entity_id
_entity_poly.type
_entity_poly.pdbx_seq_one_letter_code
_entity_poly.pdbx_strand_id
1 'polypeptide(L)'
;MTGYIVTLSCLGYMAFYLYIQLGQVDRIVTAINVETLETAQVELLKSRVTKSTRQLQNEMIGLAIIGSVISIIGGIYTYNMVIRPLRKMVDYANNRGTTELPEFKSNTELKQLAEALNEWTTTLKTPEQEGNHNGSGVTQTPPTLPTRGDPS
;
A
#
# COMPACT_ATOMS: atom_id res chain seq x y z
N MET A 1 0.40 7.70 1.76
CA MET A 1 1.64 8.51 1.63
C MET A 1 2.71 8.18 2.68
N THR A 2 2.34 7.92 3.95
CA THR A 2 3.29 7.69 5.05
C THR A 2 4.24 6.50 4.84
N GLY A 3 3.77 5.42 4.19
CA GLY A 3 4.61 4.24 3.92
C GLY A 3 5.83 4.53 3.04
N TYR A 4 5.67 5.32 1.98
CA TYR A 4 6.78 5.69 1.08
C TYR A 4 7.83 6.55 1.79
N ILE A 5 7.40 7.46 2.68
CA ILE A 5 8.30 8.29 3.49
C ILE A 5 9.15 7.43 4.44
N VAL A 6 8.56 6.40 5.05
CA VAL A 6 9.28 5.47 5.93
C VAL A 6 10.30 4.65 5.14
N THR A 7 9.94 4.18 3.94
CA THR A 7 10.88 3.42 3.10
C THR A 7 12.04 4.29 2.62
N LEU A 8 11.77 5.51 2.15
CA LEU A 8 12.79 6.45 1.70
C LEU A 8 13.75 6.88 2.82
N SER A 9 13.24 7.10 4.03
CA SER A 9 14.08 7.43 5.18
C SER A 9 14.96 6.27 5.63
N CYS A 10 14.46 5.03 5.58
CA CYS A 10 15.27 3.83 5.86
C CYS A 10 16.39 3.63 4.83
N LEU A 11 16.08 3.80 3.54
CA LEU A 11 17.06 3.71 2.45
C LEU A 11 18.12 4.82 2.54
N GLY A 12 17.70 6.05 2.85
CA GLY A 12 18.59 7.20 3.03
C GLY A 12 19.53 7.03 4.23
N TYR A 13 19.05 6.49 5.34
CA TYR A 13 19.88 6.17 6.50
C TYR A 13 20.96 5.14 6.15
N MET A 14 20.60 4.06 5.45
CA MET A 14 21.55 3.03 5.03
C MET A 14 22.60 3.58 4.07
N ALA A 15 22.19 4.40 3.09
CA ALA A 15 23.12 5.05 2.16
C ALA A 15 24.09 6.00 2.89
N PHE A 16 23.59 6.80 3.84
CA PHE A 16 24.43 7.71 4.64
C PHE A 16 25.40 6.96 5.54
N TYR A 17 24.95 5.89 6.20
CA TYR A 17 25.77 5.03 7.04
C TYR A 17 26.92 4.40 6.25
N LEU A 18 26.63 3.82 5.08
CA LEU A 18 27.66 3.26 4.18
C LEU A 18 28.63 4.33 3.67
N TYR A 19 28.13 5.53 3.35
CA TYR A 19 28.96 6.65 2.89
C TYR A 19 30.03 7.06 3.93
N ILE A 20 29.64 7.20 5.20
CA ILE A 20 30.57 7.54 6.28
C ILE A 20 31.64 6.45 6.45
N GLN A 21 31.24 5.18 6.37
CA GLN A 21 32.14 4.04 6.57
C GLN A 21 33.13 3.86 5.42
N LEU A 22 32.67 4.04 4.18
CA LEU A 22 33.54 4.04 3.01
C LEU A 22 34.57 5.16 3.07
N GLY A 23 34.19 6.36 3.54
CA GLY A 23 35.13 7.47 3.73
C GLY A 23 36.23 7.19 4.77
N GLN A 24 35.96 6.37 5.79
CA GLN A 24 36.97 5.94 6.76
C GLN A 24 37.96 4.94 6.14
N VAL A 25 37.46 4.00 5.35
CA VAL A 25 38.30 3.04 4.61
C VAL A 25 39.17 3.76 3.57
N ASP A 26 38.58 4.69 2.82
CA ASP A 26 39.27 5.49 1.80
C ASP A 26 40.41 6.33 2.39
N ARG A 27 40.21 6.96 3.57
CA ARG A 27 41.29 7.67 4.27
C ARG A 27 42.44 6.74 4.68
N ILE A 28 42.14 5.52 5.11
CA ILE A 28 43.16 4.53 5.49
C ILE A 28 43.95 4.07 4.26
N VAL A 29 43.27 3.86 3.12
CA VAL A 29 43.87 3.45 1.86
C VAL A 29 44.67 4.57 1.21
N THR A 30 44.19 5.81 1.27
CA THR A 30 44.87 6.98 0.67
C THR A 30 46.12 7.38 1.47
N ALA A 31 46.19 7.05 2.75
CA ALA A 31 47.40 7.23 3.56
C ALA A 31 48.52 6.23 3.21
N ILE A 32 48.31 5.31 2.27
CA ILE A 32 49.30 4.32 1.81
C ILE A 32 50.22 4.98 0.79
N ASN A 33 51.51 5.07 1.11
CA ASN A 33 52.56 5.32 0.12
C ASN A 33 53.34 4.01 -0.13
N VAL A 34 53.04 3.35 -1.24
CA VAL A 34 53.57 2.03 -1.60
C VAL A 34 55.09 2.06 -1.79
N GLU A 35 55.67 3.23 -2.09
CA GLU A 35 57.11 3.39 -2.34
C GLU A 35 57.94 3.58 -1.07
N THR A 36 57.33 3.93 0.07
CA THR A 36 58.06 4.27 1.32
C THR A 36 57.65 3.44 2.53
N LEU A 37 56.74 2.48 2.38
CA LEU A 37 56.21 1.69 3.49
C LEU A 37 57.18 0.57 3.91
N GLU A 38 57.69 0.66 5.12
CA GLU A 38 58.41 -0.43 5.79
C GLU A 38 57.44 -1.58 6.12
N THR A 39 57.92 -2.83 6.11
CA THR A 39 57.10 -4.04 6.33
C THR A 39 56.25 -3.99 7.61
N ALA A 40 56.79 -3.39 8.68
CA ALA A 40 56.07 -3.20 9.94
C ALA A 40 54.86 -2.24 9.81
N GLN A 41 54.95 -1.21 8.98
CA GLN A 41 53.86 -0.26 8.75
C GLN A 41 52.74 -0.89 7.91
N VAL A 42 53.09 -1.76 6.96
CA VAL A 42 52.13 -2.56 6.19
C VAL A 42 51.35 -3.52 7.11
N GLU A 43 52.01 -4.14 8.07
CA GLU A 43 51.36 -5.05 9.01
C GLU A 43 50.41 -4.33 9.97
N LEU A 44 50.80 -3.14 10.46
CA LEU A 44 49.92 -2.26 11.26
C LEU A 44 48.71 -1.77 10.46
N LEU A 45 48.90 -1.43 9.18
CA LEU A 45 47.84 -1.01 8.28
C LEU A 45 46.85 -2.17 8.04
N LYS A 46 47.35 -3.35 7.70
CA LYS A 46 46.54 -4.58 7.54
C LYS A 46 45.72 -4.84 8.80
N SER A 47 46.33 -4.69 9.97
CA SER A 47 45.65 -4.85 11.26
C SER A 47 44.52 -3.83 11.46
N ARG A 48 44.73 -2.55 11.13
CA ARG A 48 43.69 -1.51 11.24
C ARG A 48 42.55 -1.71 10.25
N VAL A 49 42.85 -2.01 8.98
CA VAL A 49 41.83 -2.30 7.95
C VAL A 49 41.02 -3.53 8.34
N THR A 50 41.67 -4.58 8.83
CA THR A 50 40.99 -5.81 9.26
C THR A 50 40.08 -5.57 10.45
N LYS A 51 40.54 -4.82 11.46
CA LYS A 51 39.72 -4.46 12.64
C LYS A 51 38.53 -3.58 12.24
N SER A 52 38.74 -2.57 11.40
CA SER A 52 37.67 -1.71 10.89
C SER A 52 36.64 -2.51 10.10
N THR A 53 37.07 -3.33 9.14
CA THR A 53 36.18 -4.19 8.34
C THR A 53 35.37 -5.15 9.23
N ARG A 54 35.98 -5.71 10.27
CA ARG A 54 35.29 -6.65 11.17
C ARG A 54 34.28 -5.96 12.07
N GLN A 55 34.55 -4.73 12.48
CA GLN A 55 33.57 -3.90 13.18
C GLN A 55 32.37 -3.60 12.27
N LEU A 56 32.63 -3.16 11.04
CA LEU A 56 31.59 -2.91 10.02
C LEU A 56 30.73 -4.14 9.78
N GLN A 57 31.37 -5.30 9.61
CA GLN A 57 30.67 -6.57 9.42
C GLN A 57 29.76 -6.91 10.61
N ASN A 58 30.25 -6.76 11.84
CA ASN A 58 29.45 -7.03 13.03
C ASN A 58 28.26 -6.07 13.17
N GLU A 59 28.45 -4.79 12.87
CA GLU A 59 27.36 -3.81 12.90
C GLU A 59 26.31 -4.09 11.81
N MET A 60 26.73 -4.45 10.60
CA MET A 60 25.81 -4.85 9.52
C MET A 60 25.02 -6.12 9.87
N ILE A 61 25.65 -7.10 10.51
CA ILE A 61 24.94 -8.31 10.97
C ILE A 61 23.86 -7.94 11.98
N GLY A 62 24.17 -7.05 12.94
CA GLY A 62 23.19 -6.56 13.91
C GLY A 62 22.00 -5.86 13.23
N LEU A 63 22.28 -4.96 12.29
CA LEU A 63 21.24 -4.27 11.52
C LEU A 63 20.41 -5.23 10.65
N ALA A 64 21.05 -6.24 10.04
CA ALA A 64 20.36 -7.23 9.22
C ALA A 64 19.39 -8.08 10.04
N ILE A 65 19.77 -8.49 11.25
CA ILE A 65 18.90 -9.24 12.16
C ILE A 65 17.68 -8.40 12.54
N ILE A 66 17.89 -7.15 12.98
CA ILE A 66 16.81 -6.24 13.36
C ILE A 66 15.89 -5.94 12.15
N GLY A 67 16.49 -5.64 11.00
CA GLY A 67 15.78 -5.39 9.76
C GLY A 67 14.94 -6.59 9.31
N SER A 68 15.46 -7.81 9.46
CA SER A 68 14.73 -9.04 9.16
C SER A 68 13.48 -9.20 10.04
N VAL A 69 13.59 -8.94 11.35
CA VAL A 69 12.43 -9.03 12.26
C VAL A 69 11.36 -8.01 11.88
N ILE A 70 11.75 -6.76 11.65
CA ILE A 70 10.83 -5.69 11.25
C ILE A 70 10.17 -6.03 9.90
N SER A 71 10.94 -6.56 8.94
CA SER A 71 10.43 -6.97 7.63
C SER A 71 9.36 -8.06 7.73
N ILE A 72 9.59 -9.08 8.56
CA ILE A 72 8.60 -10.15 8.77
C ILE A 72 7.31 -9.59 9.37
N ILE A 73 7.41 -8.74 10.40
CA ILE A 73 6.23 -8.12 11.04
C ILE A 73 5.48 -7.23 10.04
N GLY A 74 6.19 -6.38 9.30
CA GLY A 74 5.61 -5.53 8.25
C GLY A 74 4.96 -6.33 7.13
N GLY A 75 5.56 -7.47 6.75
CA GLY A 75 5.01 -8.40 5.77
C GLY A 75 3.70 -9.03 6.24
N ILE A 76 3.63 -9.48 7.49
CA ILE A 76 2.40 -10.01 8.10
C ILE A 76 1.30 -8.94 8.14
N TYR A 77 1.65 -7.72 8.54
CA TYR A 77 0.71 -6.60 8.57
C TYR A 77 0.17 -6.28 7.16
N THR A 78 1.04 -6.21 6.17
CA THR A 78 0.68 -5.99 4.76
C THR A 78 -0.22 -7.10 4.25
N TYR A 79 0.11 -8.36 4.55
CA TYR A 79 -0.70 -9.50 4.15
C TYR A 79 -2.13 -9.41 4.73
N ASN A 80 -2.25 -9.14 6.03
CA ASN A 80 -3.53 -9.11 6.70
C ASN A 80 -4.39 -7.89 6.34
N MET A 81 -3.79 -6.71 6.14
CA MET A 81 -4.54 -5.47 5.91
C MET A 81 -4.77 -5.16 4.42
N VAL A 82 -3.95 -5.72 3.52
CA VAL A 82 -4.01 -5.39 2.08
C VAL A 82 -4.28 -6.63 1.24
N ILE A 83 -3.42 -7.64 1.31
CA ILE A 83 -3.50 -8.80 0.40
C ILE A 83 -4.76 -9.63 0.67
N ARG A 84 -5.05 -9.95 1.93
CA ARG A 84 -6.21 -10.79 2.29
C ARG A 84 -7.54 -10.10 1.94
N PRO A 85 -7.78 -8.82 2.25
CA PRO A 85 -8.98 -8.13 1.80
C PRO A 85 -9.09 -8.01 0.27
N LEU A 86 -8.00 -7.72 -0.43
CA LEU A 86 -8.00 -7.68 -1.90
C LEU A 86 -8.42 -9.02 -2.51
N ARG A 87 -7.90 -10.14 -1.99
CA ARG A 87 -8.34 -11.48 -2.45
C ARG A 87 -9.84 -11.69 -2.25
N LYS A 88 -10.38 -11.29 -1.09
CA LYS A 88 -11.83 -11.37 -0.83
C LYS A 88 -12.64 -10.50 -1.79
N MET A 89 -12.16 -9.31 -2.16
CA MET A 89 -12.82 -8.47 -3.17
C MET A 89 -12.81 -9.10 -4.56
N VAL A 90 -11.69 -9.72 -4.95
CA VAL A 90 -11.59 -10.46 -6.22
C VAL A 90 -12.60 -11.63 -6.23
N ASP A 91 -12.67 -12.38 -5.14
CA ASP A 91 -13.65 -13.46 -5.00
C ASP A 91 -15.09 -12.94 -5.01
N TYR A 92 -15.35 -11.79 -4.39
CA TYR A 92 -16.64 -11.10 -4.45
C TYR A 92 -17.02 -10.74 -5.89
N ALA A 93 -16.12 -10.12 -6.65
CA ALA A 93 -16.35 -9.76 -8.04
C ALA A 93 -16.59 -11.00 -8.92
N ASN A 94 -15.76 -12.03 -8.78
CA ASN A 94 -15.87 -13.27 -9.55
C ASN A 94 -17.19 -14.00 -9.31
N ASN A 95 -17.71 -13.95 -8.07
CA ASN A 95 -18.97 -14.59 -7.70
C ASN A 95 -20.19 -13.65 -7.82
N ARG A 96 -20.07 -12.55 -8.57
CA ARG A 96 -21.13 -11.53 -8.76
C ARG A 96 -21.74 -11.06 -7.44
N GLY A 97 -20.92 -10.90 -6.42
CA GLY A 97 -21.32 -10.41 -5.11
C GLY A 97 -22.27 -11.32 -4.33
N THR A 98 -22.10 -12.63 -4.47
CA THR A 98 -22.80 -13.63 -3.63
C THR A 98 -22.01 -13.99 -2.37
N THR A 99 -20.72 -13.63 -2.31
CA THR A 99 -19.87 -13.79 -1.14
C THR A 99 -19.84 -12.51 -0.30
N GLU A 100 -19.32 -12.55 0.93
CA GLU A 100 -19.23 -11.38 1.80
C GLU A 100 -18.10 -10.43 1.40
N LEU A 101 -18.36 -9.13 1.44
CA LEU A 101 -17.31 -8.11 1.33
C LEU A 101 -16.41 -8.12 2.57
N PRO A 102 -15.10 -7.87 2.42
CA PRO A 102 -14.22 -7.66 3.55
C PRO A 102 -14.59 -6.39 4.34
N GLU A 103 -14.63 -6.50 5.68
CA GLU A 103 -14.75 -5.33 6.56
C GLU A 103 -13.40 -4.61 6.73
N PHE A 104 -13.39 -3.30 6.51
CA PHE A 104 -12.19 -2.47 6.62
C PHE A 104 -12.22 -1.63 7.89
N LYS A 105 -11.31 -1.94 8.83
CA LYS A 105 -11.20 -1.19 10.09
C LYS A 105 -10.40 0.12 9.98
N SER A 106 -9.42 0.21 9.07
CA SER A 106 -8.49 1.35 9.04
C SER A 106 -7.99 1.80 7.65
N ASN A 107 -8.25 1.05 6.58
CA ASN A 107 -7.83 1.42 5.22
C ASN A 107 -8.98 2.10 4.47
N THR A 108 -8.93 3.42 4.38
CA THR A 108 -9.94 4.25 3.71
C THR A 108 -10.01 3.95 2.21
N GLU A 109 -8.88 3.73 1.56
CA GLU A 109 -8.78 3.49 0.12
C GLU A 109 -9.36 2.13 -0.26
N LEU A 110 -9.04 1.07 0.50
CA LEU A 110 -9.62 -0.26 0.27
C LEU A 110 -11.11 -0.27 0.61
N LYS A 111 -11.54 0.47 1.64
CA LYS A 111 -12.95 0.64 1.94
C LYS A 111 -13.71 1.29 0.78
N GLN A 112 -13.20 2.40 0.24
CA GLN A 112 -13.76 3.08 -0.92
C GLN A 112 -13.84 2.15 -2.15
N LEU A 113 -12.79 1.36 -2.39
CA LEU A 113 -12.79 0.36 -3.46
C LEU A 113 -13.88 -0.70 -3.27
N ALA A 114 -14.09 -1.14 -2.03
CA ALA A 114 -15.11 -2.13 -1.69
C ALA A 114 -16.53 -1.58 -1.92
N GLU A 115 -16.77 -0.34 -1.47
CA GLU A 115 -18.05 0.34 -1.66
C GLU A 115 -18.37 0.51 -3.16
N ALA A 116 -17.42 1.00 -3.95
CA ALA A 116 -17.57 1.14 -5.40
C ALA A 116 -17.82 -0.21 -6.10
N LEU A 117 -17.15 -1.28 -5.68
CA LEU A 117 -17.36 -2.61 -6.23
C LEU A 117 -18.76 -3.15 -5.92
N ASN A 118 -19.25 -2.92 -4.71
CA ASN A 118 -20.59 -3.32 -4.29
C ASN A 118 -21.68 -2.54 -5.05
N GLU A 119 -21.51 -1.23 -5.22
CA GLU A 119 -22.41 -0.37 -6.01
C GLU A 119 -22.50 -0.85 -7.47
N TRP A 120 -21.36 -1.11 -8.11
CA TRP A 120 -21.30 -1.67 -9.47
C TRP A 120 -21.99 -3.03 -9.57
N THR A 121 -21.71 -3.93 -8.62
CA THR A 121 -22.29 -5.28 -8.62
C THR A 121 -23.81 -5.23 -8.41
N THR A 122 -24.29 -4.29 -7.60
CA THR A 122 -25.73 -4.07 -7.36
C THR A 122 -26.41 -3.49 -8.60
N THR A 123 -25.77 -2.56 -9.29
CA THR A 123 -26.24 -2.00 -10.56
C THR A 123 -26.35 -3.09 -11.63
N LEU A 124 -25.36 -3.98 -11.74
CA LEU A 124 -25.39 -5.10 -12.70
C LEU A 124 -26.39 -6.20 -12.34
N LYS A 125 -26.73 -6.36 -11.05
CA LYS A 125 -27.78 -7.29 -10.59
C LYS A 125 -29.18 -6.75 -10.82
N THR A 126 -29.34 -5.44 -10.85
CA THR A 126 -30.62 -4.80 -11.14
C THR A 126 -30.78 -4.86 -12.66
N PRO A 127 -31.68 -5.68 -13.22
CA PRO A 127 -31.92 -5.65 -14.66
C PRO A 127 -32.35 -4.23 -15.02
N GLU A 128 -31.81 -3.68 -16.11
CA GLU A 128 -32.23 -2.41 -16.69
C GLU A 128 -33.77 -2.38 -16.77
N GLN A 129 -34.42 -1.73 -15.81
CA GLN A 129 -35.78 -1.22 -15.99
C GLN A 129 -35.68 0.20 -16.57
N GLU A 130 -34.98 0.34 -17.69
CA GLU A 130 -35.23 1.43 -18.63
C GLU A 130 -35.92 0.84 -19.85
N GLY A 131 -37.24 0.84 -19.81
CA GLY A 131 -38.06 0.42 -20.94
C GLY A 131 -39.43 -0.07 -20.53
N ASN A 132 -40.35 0.86 -20.24
CA ASN A 132 -41.69 0.90 -20.85
C ASN A 132 -42.59 1.88 -20.08
N HIS A 133 -42.53 3.17 -20.44
CA HIS A 133 -43.61 4.10 -20.14
C HIS A 133 -44.28 4.52 -21.45
N ASN A 134 -45.03 3.59 -22.05
CA ASN A 134 -46.17 3.96 -22.87
C ASN A 134 -47.19 2.82 -22.92
N GLY A 135 -48.24 2.94 -22.11
CA GLY A 135 -49.34 1.99 -22.02
C GLY A 135 -50.55 2.66 -21.39
N SER A 136 -51.43 3.15 -22.26
CA SER A 136 -52.72 3.79 -22.01
C SER A 136 -53.50 3.27 -20.80
N GLY A 137 -54.04 4.22 -20.04
CA GLY A 137 -55.01 3.96 -18.97
C GLY A 137 -55.72 5.23 -18.51
N VAL A 138 -56.25 6.03 -19.44
CA VAL A 138 -57.16 7.13 -19.09
C VAL A 138 -58.55 6.52 -18.87
N THR A 139 -58.90 6.31 -17.60
CA THR A 139 -60.31 6.16 -17.19
C THR A 139 -60.68 7.41 -16.41
N GLN A 140 -61.05 8.48 -17.12
CA GLN A 140 -61.76 9.61 -16.52
C GLN A 140 -63.25 9.33 -16.60
N THR A 141 -63.87 9.19 -15.43
CA THR A 141 -65.32 9.21 -15.22
C THR A 141 -65.92 10.55 -15.67
N PRO A 142 -67.12 10.57 -16.26
CA PRO A 142 -67.70 11.80 -16.80
C PRO A 142 -68.22 12.71 -15.67
N PRO A 143 -68.02 14.04 -15.74
CA PRO A 143 -68.62 14.96 -14.80
C PRO A 143 -70.10 15.20 -15.11
N THR A 144 -70.92 15.10 -14.08
CA THR A 144 -72.37 15.36 -14.06
C THR A 144 -72.67 16.84 -14.35
N LEU A 145 -73.64 17.06 -15.25
CA LEU A 145 -74.16 18.36 -15.67
C LEU A 145 -74.97 19.02 -14.53
N PRO A 146 -74.76 20.30 -14.16
CA PRO A 146 -75.68 21.00 -13.26
C PRO A 146 -76.87 21.57 -14.03
N THR A 147 -78.07 21.20 -13.58
CA THR A 147 -79.36 21.65 -14.10
C THR A 147 -79.56 23.15 -13.85
N ARG A 148 -79.83 23.88 -14.93
CA ARG A 148 -80.28 25.28 -14.95
C ARG A 148 -81.71 25.35 -14.41
N GLY A 149 -81.92 26.13 -13.35
CA GLY A 149 -83.22 26.44 -12.74
C GLY A 149 -83.30 27.93 -12.44
N ASP A 150 -84.09 28.61 -13.26
CA ASP A 150 -84.28 30.05 -13.46
C ASP A 150 -84.98 30.80 -12.28
N PRO A 151 -85.16 32.14 -12.39
CA PRO A 151 -85.15 33.09 -11.28
C PRO A 151 -86.56 33.50 -10.81
N SER A 152 -86.63 34.17 -9.65
CA SER A 152 -87.58 35.25 -9.30
C SER A 152 -87.09 35.97 -8.05
#